data_AF-A0A835C2N6-F1
#
_entry.id   AF-A0A835C2N6-F1
#
_cell.length_a   1.000
_cell.length_b   1.000
_cell.length_c   1.000
_cell.angle_alpha   90.00
_cell.angle_beta   90.00
_cell.angle_gamma   90.00
#
_symmetry.space_group_name_H-M   'P 1'
#
loop_
_entity.id
_entity.type
_entity.pdbx_description
1 polymer ?
#
loop_
_entity_poly.entity_id
_entity_poly.type
_entity_poly.pdbx_seq_one_letter_code
_entity_poly.pdbx_strand_id
1 'polypeptide(L)'
;MPSYTSLERRVTMRAFGAKLVLTDPTKGMSGTVMKAAKLYEKHPNAYMLQQFENPANVKVHYETTGPEIWEDTLGQVEFLSWELEVVALSVGKYLKKKNPNAKIYGVEPAEANVLNGAPGPHLITGNGVGFKPDILDMDIMKKVLEVKSVDAIKMARELALGEFLQVGISSGANTVAALELAQKPENKGKPIVTILPSLGERYLSSALFDELRTEAEAMEPVPVD
;
A
#
# COMPACT_ATOMS: atom_id res chain seq x y z
N MET A 1 1.25 3.82 -16.32
CA MET A 1 1.93 3.71 -15.01
C MET A 1 3.25 4.45 -15.08
N PRO A 2 3.76 5.00 -13.98
CA PRO A 2 5.05 5.66 -13.96
C PRO A 2 6.17 4.69 -14.33
N SER A 3 7.22 5.15 -15.02
CA SER A 3 8.32 4.28 -15.48
C SER A 3 9.15 3.67 -14.34
N TYR A 4 9.11 4.25 -13.13
CA TYR A 4 9.83 3.76 -11.96
C TYR A 4 9.19 2.54 -11.28
N THR A 5 8.00 2.09 -11.73
CA THR A 5 7.40 0.86 -11.17
C THR A 5 8.21 -0.38 -11.55
N SER A 6 8.24 -1.37 -10.66
CA SER A 6 9.09 -2.57 -10.81
C SER A 6 8.91 -3.31 -12.15
N LEU A 7 9.98 -3.99 -12.59
CA LEU A 7 9.96 -4.77 -13.82
C LEU A 7 8.95 -5.91 -13.76
N GLU A 8 8.85 -6.57 -12.61
CA GLU A 8 7.97 -7.72 -12.39
C GLU A 8 6.51 -7.35 -12.60
N ARG A 9 6.09 -6.14 -12.19
CA ARG A 9 4.74 -5.61 -12.46
C ARG A 9 4.48 -5.51 -13.95
N ARG A 10 5.41 -4.93 -14.70
CA ARG A 10 5.29 -4.75 -16.16
C ARG A 10 5.21 -6.11 -16.86
N VAL A 11 6.10 -7.04 -16.52
CA VAL A 11 6.10 -8.39 -17.09
C VAL A 11 4.80 -9.13 -16.77
N THR A 12 4.35 -9.11 -15.52
CA THR A 12 3.11 -9.76 -15.09
C THR A 12 1.89 -9.25 -15.87
N MET A 13 1.74 -7.94 -16.02
CA MET A 13 0.63 -7.37 -16.79
C MET A 13 0.71 -7.73 -18.29
N ARG A 14 1.91 -7.77 -18.86
CA ARG A 14 2.09 -8.21 -20.26
C ARG A 14 1.78 -9.69 -20.45
N ALA A 15 2.07 -10.53 -19.47
CA ALA A 15 1.75 -11.96 -19.50
C ALA A 15 0.23 -12.22 -19.58
N PHE A 16 -0.60 -11.37 -18.95
CA PHE A 16 -2.06 -11.38 -19.10
C PHE A 16 -2.57 -10.68 -20.38
N GLY A 17 -1.67 -10.26 -21.27
CA GLY A 17 -2.03 -9.61 -22.54
C GLY A 17 -2.33 -8.11 -22.45
N ALA A 18 -2.22 -7.47 -21.28
CA ALA A 18 -2.53 -6.05 -21.12
C ALA A 18 -1.56 -5.16 -21.92
N LYS A 19 -2.07 -4.15 -22.64
CA LYS A 19 -1.22 -3.15 -23.31
C LYS A 19 -0.74 -2.12 -22.30
N LEU A 20 0.57 -1.98 -22.15
CA LEU A 20 1.16 -1.07 -21.17
C LEU A 20 1.64 0.23 -21.81
N VAL A 21 1.32 1.34 -21.15
CA VAL A 21 1.85 2.67 -21.45
C VAL A 21 2.57 3.20 -20.22
N LEU A 22 3.88 3.46 -20.39
CA LEU A 22 4.70 4.07 -19.35
C LEU A 22 4.60 5.60 -19.46
N THR A 23 4.56 6.28 -18.33
CA THR A 23 4.52 7.74 -18.23
C THR A 23 5.77 8.28 -17.55
N ASP A 24 6.02 9.56 -17.76
CA ASP A 24 7.11 10.32 -17.15
C ASP A 24 7.18 10.12 -15.63
N PRO A 25 8.31 9.66 -15.07
CA PRO A 25 8.46 9.40 -13.64
C PRO A 25 8.32 10.68 -12.80
N THR A 26 8.69 11.84 -13.33
CA THR A 26 8.64 13.13 -12.60
C THR A 26 7.21 13.60 -12.32
N LYS A 27 6.23 13.08 -13.08
CA LYS A 27 4.80 13.42 -12.92
C LYS A 27 4.04 12.44 -12.04
N GLY A 28 4.68 11.36 -11.59
CA GLY A 28 4.09 10.36 -10.68
C GLY A 28 2.72 9.84 -11.13
N MET A 29 1.84 9.62 -10.15
CA MET A 29 0.50 9.10 -10.39
C MET A 29 -0.41 10.11 -11.10
N SER A 30 -0.30 11.41 -10.79
CA SER A 30 -1.05 12.45 -11.49
C SER A 30 -0.80 12.45 -13.00
N GLY A 31 0.47 12.26 -13.41
CA GLY A 31 0.85 12.09 -14.81
C GLY A 31 0.24 10.84 -15.46
N THR A 32 0.15 9.74 -14.71
CA THR A 32 -0.50 8.51 -15.17
C THR A 32 -1.99 8.71 -15.39
N VAL A 33 -2.70 9.37 -14.46
CA VAL A 33 -4.14 9.66 -14.58
C VAL A 33 -4.42 10.59 -15.76
N MET A 34 -3.63 11.66 -15.94
CA MET A 34 -3.75 12.53 -17.12
C MET A 34 -3.57 11.77 -18.44
N LYS A 35 -2.63 10.83 -18.50
CA LYS A 35 -2.44 10.01 -19.71
C LYS A 35 -3.62 9.05 -19.93
N ALA A 36 -4.20 8.50 -18.87
CA ALA A 36 -5.37 7.64 -18.94
C ALA A 36 -6.59 8.40 -19.48
N ALA A 37 -6.86 9.61 -19.00
CA ALA A 37 -7.92 10.47 -19.51
C ALA A 37 -7.77 10.75 -21.02
N LYS A 38 -6.56 11.11 -21.47
CA LYS A 38 -6.27 11.30 -22.90
C LYS A 38 -6.44 10.04 -23.76
N LEU A 39 -6.26 8.85 -23.19
CA LEU A 39 -6.52 7.60 -23.90
C LEU A 39 -8.03 7.33 -23.97
N TYR A 40 -8.74 7.54 -22.86
CA TYR A 40 -10.19 7.42 -22.80
C TYR A 40 -10.88 8.29 -23.85
N GLU A 41 -10.52 9.58 -23.94
CA GLU A 41 -11.06 10.52 -24.94
C GLU A 41 -10.80 10.10 -26.40
N LYS A 42 -9.72 9.36 -26.66
CA LYS A 42 -9.30 8.95 -28.00
C LYS A 42 -9.90 7.62 -28.46
N HIS A 43 -10.56 6.89 -27.58
CA HIS A 43 -11.05 5.54 -27.85
C HIS A 43 -12.56 5.49 -27.58
N PRO A 44 -13.41 5.59 -28.63
CA PRO A 44 -14.87 5.72 -28.47
C PRO A 44 -15.55 4.62 -27.66
N ASN A 45 -14.99 3.40 -27.66
CA ASN A 45 -15.52 2.26 -26.91
C ASN A 45 -14.73 1.97 -25.61
N ALA A 46 -13.90 2.91 -25.16
CA ALA A 46 -13.16 2.74 -23.92
C ALA A 46 -14.07 2.92 -22.70
N TYR A 47 -13.75 2.19 -21.63
CA TYR A 47 -14.34 2.36 -20.32
C TYR A 47 -13.22 2.50 -19.29
N MET A 48 -13.29 3.53 -18.44
CA MET A 48 -12.29 3.78 -17.40
C MET A 48 -12.90 3.46 -16.04
N LEU A 49 -12.33 2.49 -15.32
CA LEU A 49 -12.88 2.01 -14.03
C LEU A 49 -12.75 3.00 -12.88
N GLN A 50 -11.82 3.96 -12.96
CA GLN A 50 -11.61 5.05 -11.99
C GLN A 50 -11.51 4.58 -10.52
N GLN A 51 -10.50 3.79 -10.16
CA GLN A 51 -10.38 3.20 -8.82
C GLN A 51 -10.39 4.20 -7.64
N PHE A 52 -10.03 5.47 -7.87
CA PHE A 52 -10.02 6.52 -6.86
C PHE A 52 -11.39 7.19 -6.63
N GLU A 53 -12.35 6.96 -7.52
CA GLU A 53 -13.70 7.56 -7.48
C GLU A 53 -14.80 6.50 -7.44
N ASN A 54 -14.49 5.26 -7.84
CA ASN A 54 -15.48 4.21 -8.01
C ASN A 54 -15.94 3.65 -6.64
N PRO A 55 -17.23 3.81 -6.27
CA PRO A 55 -17.74 3.36 -4.97
C PRO A 55 -17.66 1.84 -4.79
N ALA A 56 -17.55 1.07 -5.88
CA ALA A 56 -17.36 -0.39 -5.80
C ALA A 56 -16.04 -0.75 -5.09
N ASN A 57 -15.01 0.09 -5.21
CA ASN A 57 -13.72 -0.13 -4.55
C ASN A 57 -13.86 -0.04 -3.02
N VAL A 58 -14.59 0.97 -2.53
CA VAL A 58 -14.92 1.07 -1.09
C VAL A 58 -15.85 -0.07 -0.69
N LYS A 59 -16.90 -0.34 -1.47
CA LYS A 59 -17.94 -1.31 -1.14
C LYS A 59 -17.38 -2.71 -0.86
N VAL A 60 -16.45 -3.20 -1.69
CA VAL A 60 -15.92 -4.56 -1.52
C VAL A 60 -15.25 -4.74 -0.15
N HIS A 61 -14.42 -3.81 0.30
CA HIS A 61 -13.76 -3.91 1.61
C HIS A 61 -14.72 -3.77 2.80
N TYR A 62 -15.89 -3.14 2.60
CA TYR A 62 -16.92 -3.03 3.63
C TYR A 62 -17.71 -4.33 3.75
N GLU A 63 -17.90 -5.02 2.63
CA GLU A 63 -18.66 -6.26 2.53
C GLU A 63 -17.82 -7.52 2.76
N THR A 64 -16.50 -7.44 2.63
CA THR A 64 -15.60 -8.59 2.81
C THR A 64 -14.52 -8.34 3.85
N THR A 65 -13.55 -7.46 3.58
CA THR A 65 -12.36 -7.27 4.43
C THR A 65 -12.70 -6.84 5.86
N GLY A 66 -13.64 -5.91 6.04
CA GLY A 66 -14.10 -5.50 7.36
C GLY A 66 -14.79 -6.62 8.15
N PRO A 67 -15.77 -7.32 7.57
CA PRO A 67 -16.38 -8.51 8.15
C PRO A 67 -15.39 -9.59 8.56
N GLU A 68 -14.46 -9.97 7.68
CA GLU A 68 -13.44 -10.98 7.93
C GLU A 68 -12.60 -10.61 9.16
N ILE A 69 -12.07 -9.38 9.21
CA ILE A 69 -11.30 -8.88 10.36
C ILE A 69 -12.15 -8.93 11.64
N TRP A 70 -13.41 -8.51 11.59
CA TRP A 70 -14.28 -8.50 12.77
C TRP A 70 -14.57 -9.90 13.29
N GLU A 71 -14.83 -10.85 12.40
CA GLU A 71 -15.11 -12.25 12.74
C GLU A 71 -13.87 -12.92 13.33
N ASP A 72 -12.73 -12.83 12.64
CA ASP A 72 -11.49 -13.51 13.04
C ASP A 72 -10.89 -12.94 14.34
N THR A 73 -11.17 -11.68 14.65
CA THR A 73 -10.75 -11.03 15.91
C THR A 73 -11.79 -11.11 17.02
N LEU A 74 -12.90 -11.80 16.79
CA LEU A 74 -14.03 -11.91 17.74
C LEU A 74 -14.50 -10.52 18.25
N GLY A 75 -14.48 -9.53 17.36
CA GLY A 75 -14.89 -8.15 17.64
C GLY A 75 -13.91 -7.30 18.46
N GLN A 76 -12.70 -7.80 18.73
CA GLN A 76 -11.67 -7.08 19.46
C GLN A 76 -10.58 -6.63 18.48
N VAL A 77 -10.62 -5.39 18.02
CA VAL A 77 -9.60 -4.90 17.07
C VAL A 77 -9.47 -3.38 17.07
N GLU A 78 -8.23 -2.89 17.11
CA GLU A 78 -7.85 -1.60 16.52
C GLU A 78 -7.24 -1.86 15.14
N PHE A 79 -7.57 -1.04 14.14
CA PHE A 79 -7.21 -1.31 12.74
C PHE A 79 -6.35 -0.20 12.16
N LEU A 80 -5.35 -0.56 11.35
CA LEU A 80 -4.58 0.40 10.57
C LEU A 80 -4.34 -0.09 9.14
N SER A 81 -4.22 0.85 8.21
CA SER A 81 -3.81 0.55 6.84
C SER A 81 -3.08 1.70 6.15
N TRP A 82 -2.14 1.34 5.26
CA TRP A 82 -1.39 2.23 4.37
C TRP A 82 -2.26 2.83 3.26
N GLU A 83 -3.33 2.14 2.86
CA GLU A 83 -4.26 2.64 1.87
C GLU A 83 -5.41 3.35 2.59
N LEU A 84 -5.27 4.67 2.67
CA LEU A 84 -6.17 5.55 3.43
C LEU A 84 -7.58 5.56 2.86
N GLU A 85 -7.65 5.67 1.53
CA GLU A 85 -8.85 6.16 0.85
C GLU A 85 -9.88 5.09 0.60
N VAL A 86 -9.43 3.84 0.53
CA VAL A 86 -10.28 2.70 0.22
C VAL A 86 -10.31 1.76 1.41
N VAL A 87 -9.17 1.16 1.74
CA VAL A 87 -9.14 0.07 2.72
C VAL A 87 -9.34 0.59 4.14
N ALA A 88 -8.55 1.57 4.59
CA ALA A 88 -8.68 2.15 5.94
C ALA A 88 -10.09 2.71 6.15
N LEU A 89 -10.58 3.48 5.18
CA LEU A 89 -11.91 4.05 5.20
C LEU A 89 -13.00 2.98 5.28
N SER A 90 -12.96 1.99 4.38
CA SER A 90 -14.05 1.03 4.22
C SER A 90 -14.14 0.04 5.38
N VAL A 91 -12.99 -0.53 5.76
CA VAL A 91 -12.89 -1.37 6.96
C VAL A 91 -13.27 -0.54 8.19
N GLY A 92 -12.81 0.71 8.27
CA GLY A 92 -13.16 1.63 9.36
C GLY A 92 -14.66 1.88 9.49
N LYS A 93 -15.37 2.09 8.37
CA LYS A 93 -16.84 2.22 8.35
C LYS A 93 -17.52 0.98 8.90
N TYR A 94 -17.06 -0.21 8.49
CA TYR A 94 -17.64 -1.46 8.98
C TYR A 94 -17.37 -1.67 10.48
N LEU A 95 -16.11 -1.54 10.90
CA LEU A 95 -15.72 -1.73 12.29
C LEU A 95 -16.40 -0.74 13.23
N LYS A 96 -16.49 0.55 12.87
CA LYS A 96 -17.20 1.56 13.67
C LYS A 96 -18.70 1.32 13.77
N LYS A 97 -19.32 0.73 12.74
CA LYS A 97 -20.73 0.30 12.80
C LYS A 97 -20.93 -0.84 13.82
N LYS A 98 -19.96 -1.74 13.96
CA LYS A 98 -19.99 -2.85 14.93
C LYS A 98 -19.59 -2.42 16.33
N ASN A 99 -18.57 -1.57 16.44
CA ASN A 99 -18.06 -1.01 17.67
C ASN A 99 -17.65 0.45 17.45
N PRO A 100 -18.46 1.43 17.89
CA PRO A 100 -18.16 2.86 17.72
C PRO A 100 -16.82 3.30 18.35
N ASN A 101 -16.32 2.55 19.33
CA ASN A 101 -15.05 2.81 20.01
C ASN A 101 -13.84 2.24 19.27
N ALA A 102 -14.03 1.50 18.17
CA ALA A 102 -12.93 1.03 17.33
C ALA A 102 -12.11 2.22 16.83
N LYS A 103 -10.79 2.12 16.99
CA LYS A 103 -9.84 3.13 16.52
C LYS A 103 -9.29 2.69 15.18
N ILE A 104 -9.35 3.60 14.22
CA ILE A 104 -8.89 3.39 12.85
C ILE A 104 -7.74 4.35 12.62
N TYR A 105 -6.64 3.85 12.06
CA TYR A 105 -5.45 4.65 11.77
C TYR A 105 -5.08 4.53 10.30
N GLY A 106 -4.60 5.64 9.75
CA GLY A 106 -3.98 5.66 8.44
C GLY A 106 -2.46 5.58 8.54
N VAL A 107 -1.79 5.20 7.44
CA VAL A 107 -0.33 5.34 7.29
C VAL A 107 -0.05 6.06 5.98
N GLU A 108 0.81 7.07 6.00
CA GLU A 108 1.32 7.76 4.81
C GLU A 108 2.85 7.86 4.83
N PRO A 109 3.52 8.05 3.67
CA PRO A 109 4.95 8.28 3.63
C PRO A 109 5.31 9.60 4.29
N ALA A 110 6.28 9.60 5.20
CA ALA A 110 6.78 10.84 5.82
C ALA A 110 7.37 11.81 4.78
N GLU A 111 7.88 11.29 3.65
CA GLU A 111 8.42 12.11 2.56
C GLU A 111 7.34 12.72 1.64
N ALA A 112 6.08 12.28 1.78
CA ALA A 112 4.96 12.69 0.92
C ALA A 112 3.64 12.78 1.71
N ASN A 113 3.69 13.39 2.90
CA ASN A 113 2.60 13.48 3.85
C ASN A 113 1.55 14.53 3.43
N VAL A 114 0.86 14.29 2.33
CA VAL A 114 -0.08 15.25 1.71
C VAL A 114 -1.22 15.73 2.61
N LEU A 115 -1.48 15.05 3.73
CA LEU A 115 -2.48 15.49 4.69
C LEU A 115 -2.00 16.64 5.60
N ASN A 116 -0.70 16.71 5.89
CA ASN A 116 -0.11 17.69 6.81
C ASN A 116 1.03 18.52 6.19
N GLY A 117 1.50 18.15 5.01
CA GLY A 117 2.67 18.71 4.35
C GLY A 117 2.49 18.84 2.84
N ALA A 118 3.50 18.43 2.09
CA ALA A 118 3.56 18.59 0.65
C ALA A 118 3.76 17.23 -0.05
N PRO A 119 3.28 17.06 -1.29
CA PRO A 119 3.61 15.89 -2.08
C PRO A 119 5.12 15.84 -2.35
N GLY A 120 5.68 14.64 -2.35
CA GLY A 120 7.12 14.43 -2.56
C GLY A 120 7.43 13.03 -3.09
N PRO A 121 8.65 12.80 -3.60
CA PRO A 121 9.10 11.47 -3.98
C PRO A 121 9.30 10.58 -2.74
N HIS A 122 8.84 9.33 -2.80
CA HIS A 122 9.01 8.33 -1.75
C HIS A 122 9.14 6.93 -2.36
N LEU A 123 9.57 5.94 -1.57
CA LEU A 123 9.79 4.56 -2.05
C LEU A 123 8.68 3.58 -1.66
N ILE A 124 7.75 3.99 -0.78
CA ILE A 124 6.61 3.17 -0.34
C ILE A 124 5.58 3.00 -1.47
N THR A 125 5.86 2.07 -2.39
CA THR A 125 5.01 1.82 -3.57
C THR A 125 3.62 1.34 -3.15
N GLY A 126 2.58 2.01 -3.66
CA GLY A 126 1.18 1.70 -3.36
C GLY A 126 0.57 2.59 -2.27
N ASN A 127 1.33 3.56 -1.74
CA ASN A 127 0.87 4.62 -0.85
C ASN A 127 1.19 6.00 -1.50
N GLY A 128 0.75 7.10 -0.88
CA GLY A 128 1.29 8.45 -1.11
C GLY A 128 1.02 8.97 -2.53
N VAL A 129 -0.21 8.91 -3.01
CA VAL A 129 -0.55 9.24 -4.41
C VAL A 129 -0.34 10.71 -4.79
N GLY A 130 0.00 11.58 -3.82
CA GLY A 130 0.40 12.96 -4.06
C GLY A 130 -0.75 13.97 -4.10
N PHE A 131 -1.97 13.53 -3.74
CA PHE A 131 -3.16 14.36 -3.55
C PHE A 131 -4.09 13.67 -2.56
N LYS A 132 -5.06 14.40 -1.99
CA LYS A 132 -6.14 13.84 -1.18
C LYS A 132 -7.31 13.44 -2.09
N PRO A 133 -7.65 12.15 -2.22
CA PRO A 133 -8.82 11.73 -2.98
C PRO A 133 -10.13 12.18 -2.32
N ASP A 134 -11.13 12.52 -3.13
CA ASP A 134 -12.43 13.01 -2.66
C ASP A 134 -13.19 11.97 -1.80
N ILE A 135 -12.91 10.68 -2.02
CA ILE A 135 -13.55 9.59 -1.28
C ILE A 135 -13.05 9.48 0.18
N LEU A 136 -11.90 10.08 0.52
CA LEU A 136 -11.28 9.97 1.84
C LEU A 136 -12.06 10.74 2.91
N ASP A 137 -12.67 10.00 3.83
CA ASP A 137 -13.33 10.54 5.02
C ASP A 137 -12.39 10.45 6.24
N MET A 138 -11.89 11.62 6.64
CA MET A 138 -10.93 11.77 7.74
C MET A 138 -11.58 11.61 9.11
N ASP A 139 -12.90 11.79 9.24
CA ASP A 139 -13.59 11.74 10.54
C ASP A 139 -13.63 10.31 11.10
N ILE A 140 -13.44 9.31 10.24
CA ILE A 140 -13.31 7.91 10.63
C ILE A 140 -11.95 7.60 11.23
N MET A 141 -10.90 8.34 10.84
CA MET A 141 -9.54 8.08 11.27
C MET A 141 -9.21 8.83 12.55
N LYS A 142 -8.67 8.12 13.55
CA LYS A 142 -8.16 8.74 14.77
C LYS A 142 -6.91 9.57 14.48
N LYS A 143 -6.02 9.06 13.62
CA LYS A 143 -4.78 9.70 13.21
C LYS A 143 -4.24 9.03 11.95
N VAL A 144 -3.51 9.78 11.13
CA VAL A 144 -2.63 9.23 10.10
C VAL A 144 -1.18 9.28 10.60
N LEU A 145 -0.52 8.14 10.58
CA LEU A 145 0.86 7.95 11.00
C LEU A 145 1.79 8.14 9.80
N GLU A 146 2.95 8.74 10.04
CA GLU A 146 3.94 8.98 9.00
C GLU A 146 5.08 7.98 9.16
N VAL A 147 5.38 7.22 8.10
CA VAL A 147 6.48 6.25 8.10
C VAL A 147 7.48 6.61 7.01
N LYS A 148 8.76 6.62 7.37
CA LYS A 148 9.84 6.87 6.41
C LYS A 148 10.03 5.68 5.49
N SER A 149 10.35 5.95 4.24
CA SER A 149 10.64 4.93 3.22
C SER A 149 11.74 3.97 3.65
N VAL A 150 12.79 4.47 4.32
CA VAL A 150 13.91 3.64 4.82
C VAL A 150 13.48 2.67 5.90
N ASP A 151 12.60 3.09 6.81
CA ASP A 151 12.09 2.25 7.91
C ASP A 151 11.15 1.17 7.36
N ALA A 152 10.31 1.52 6.39
CA ALA A 152 9.43 0.57 5.69
C ALA A 152 10.22 -0.52 4.94
N ILE A 153 11.28 -0.15 4.22
CA ILE A 153 12.15 -1.10 3.52
C ILE A 153 12.86 -2.02 4.51
N LYS A 154 13.44 -1.44 5.57
CA LYS A 154 14.11 -2.21 6.62
C LYS A 154 13.17 -3.23 7.25
N MET A 155 11.98 -2.81 7.65
CA MET A 155 10.97 -3.69 8.24
C MET A 155 10.50 -4.79 7.28
N ALA A 156 10.31 -4.49 5.99
CA ALA A 156 9.93 -5.51 5.02
C ALA A 156 11.02 -6.60 4.86
N ARG A 157 12.30 -6.25 5.00
CA ARG A 157 13.41 -7.22 5.03
C ARG A 157 13.43 -8.01 6.34
N GLU A 158 13.21 -7.34 7.48
CA GLU A 158 13.13 -7.99 8.79
C GLU A 158 11.97 -9.01 8.85
N LEU A 159 10.81 -8.70 8.26
CA LEU A 159 9.68 -9.63 8.14
C LEU A 159 10.03 -10.90 7.37
N ALA A 160 10.83 -10.80 6.30
CA ALA A 160 11.26 -11.95 5.53
C ALA A 160 12.22 -12.85 6.34
N LEU A 161 13.12 -12.25 7.12
CA LEU A 161 14.15 -12.97 7.89
C LEU A 161 13.63 -13.53 9.23
N GLY A 162 12.78 -12.77 9.92
CA GLY A 162 12.31 -13.12 11.27
C GLY A 162 10.97 -13.86 11.29
N GLU A 163 10.06 -13.51 10.37
CA GLU A 163 8.70 -14.04 10.35
C GLU A 163 8.43 -14.93 9.13
N PHE A 164 9.42 -15.12 8.25
CA PHE A 164 9.28 -15.84 6.97
C PHE A 164 8.18 -15.27 6.06
N LEU A 165 7.90 -13.97 6.18
CA LEU A 165 6.90 -13.25 5.39
C LEU A 165 7.59 -12.39 4.34
N GLN A 166 7.70 -12.91 3.12
CA GLN A 166 8.26 -12.18 1.99
C GLN A 166 7.23 -11.22 1.38
N VAL A 167 7.30 -9.95 1.77
CA VAL A 167 6.25 -8.96 1.47
C VAL A 167 6.79 -7.66 0.85
N GLY A 168 5.90 -6.84 0.30
CA GLY A 168 6.25 -5.54 -0.29
C GLY A 168 6.55 -4.42 0.72
N ILE A 169 7.04 -3.29 0.22
CA ILE A 169 7.43 -2.12 1.04
C ILE A 169 6.24 -1.53 1.84
N SER A 170 5.03 -1.52 1.28
CA SER A 170 3.83 -1.04 1.99
C SER A 170 3.48 -1.90 3.20
N SER A 171 3.74 -3.22 3.13
CA SER A 171 3.61 -4.12 4.28
C SER A 171 4.56 -3.72 5.40
N GLY A 172 5.82 -3.42 5.07
CA GLY A 172 6.79 -2.92 6.04
C GLY A 172 6.36 -1.62 6.69
N ALA A 173 5.82 -0.66 5.92
CA ALA A 173 5.29 0.60 6.47
C ALA A 173 4.14 0.35 7.47
N ASN A 174 3.22 -0.54 7.11
CA ASN A 174 2.11 -0.95 7.98
C ASN A 174 2.60 -1.59 9.29
N THR A 175 3.59 -2.47 9.21
CA THR A 175 4.16 -3.12 10.40
C THR A 175 4.90 -2.13 11.29
N VAL A 176 5.67 -1.19 10.73
CA VAL A 176 6.31 -0.11 11.51
C VAL A 176 5.27 0.70 12.29
N ALA A 177 4.19 1.12 11.61
CA ALA A 177 3.10 1.86 12.25
C ALA A 177 2.37 1.02 13.32
N ALA A 178 2.15 -0.28 13.07
CA ALA A 178 1.56 -1.20 14.03
C ALA A 178 2.40 -1.29 15.31
N LEU A 179 3.72 -1.45 15.17
CA LEU A 179 4.65 -1.54 16.29
C LEU A 179 4.73 -0.21 17.07
N GLU A 180 4.71 0.94 16.40
CA GLU A 180 4.64 2.24 17.08
C GLU A 180 3.36 2.35 17.93
N LEU A 181 2.22 1.93 17.39
CA LEU A 181 0.96 1.93 18.14
C LEU A 181 0.98 0.93 19.31
N ALA A 182 1.56 -0.26 19.12
CA ALA A 182 1.65 -1.29 20.15
C ALA A 182 2.49 -0.86 21.37
N GLN A 183 3.46 0.03 21.16
CA GLN A 183 4.29 0.57 22.24
C GLN A 183 3.54 1.56 23.16
N LYS A 184 2.38 2.07 22.74
CA LYS A 184 1.63 3.07 23.51
C LYS A 184 0.91 2.43 24.70
N PRO A 185 0.98 3.00 25.92
CA PRO A 185 0.35 2.42 27.11
C PRO A 185 -1.14 2.13 26.94
N GLU A 186 -1.88 2.99 26.24
CA GLU A 186 -3.32 2.85 25.99
C GLU A 186 -3.69 1.70 25.03
N ASN A 187 -2.70 1.08 24.39
CA ASN A 187 -2.86 -0.03 23.44
C ASN A 187 -2.32 -1.36 23.99
N LYS A 188 -1.78 -1.40 25.23
CA LYS A 188 -1.33 -2.64 25.85
C LYS A 188 -2.45 -3.68 25.93
N GLY A 189 -2.15 -4.90 25.51
CA GLY A 189 -3.08 -6.04 25.52
C GLY A 189 -4.20 -5.95 24.48
N LYS A 190 -4.18 -4.95 23.59
CA LYS A 190 -5.17 -4.83 22.52
C LYS A 190 -4.62 -5.41 21.22
N PRO A 191 -5.39 -6.24 20.51
CA PRO A 191 -5.03 -6.67 19.16
C PRO A 191 -5.07 -5.48 18.19
N ILE A 192 -3.95 -5.28 17.50
CA ILE A 192 -3.81 -4.33 16.39
C ILE A 192 -3.74 -5.15 15.11
N VAL A 193 -4.69 -4.94 14.20
CA VAL A 193 -4.69 -5.58 12.89
C VAL A 193 -4.21 -4.60 11.83
N THR A 194 -3.34 -5.09 10.96
CA THR A 194 -2.86 -4.41 9.76
C THR A 194 -2.84 -5.38 8.58
N ILE A 195 -2.58 -4.87 7.37
CA ILE A 195 -2.62 -5.66 6.14
C ILE A 195 -1.22 -5.71 5.50
N LEU A 196 -0.82 -6.88 5.00
CA LEU A 196 0.40 -7.05 4.21
C LEU A 196 -0.01 -7.19 2.73
N PRO A 197 0.02 -6.12 1.92
CA PRO A 197 -0.87 -6.02 0.75
C PRO A 197 -0.41 -6.81 -0.47
N SER A 198 0.85 -7.22 -0.48
CA SER A 198 1.45 -7.84 -1.65
C SER A 198 2.69 -8.64 -1.28
N LEU A 199 2.94 -9.68 -2.10
CA LEU A 199 4.11 -10.52 -2.03
C LEU A 199 5.38 -9.78 -2.49
N GLY A 200 6.50 -10.08 -1.82
CA GLY A 200 7.77 -9.42 -1.99
C GLY A 200 8.46 -9.72 -3.33
N GLU A 201 8.25 -10.88 -3.94
CA GLU A 201 8.87 -11.22 -5.24
C GLU A 201 8.55 -10.20 -6.34
N ARG A 202 7.40 -9.52 -6.26
CA ARG A 202 7.03 -8.46 -7.20
C ARG A 202 7.91 -7.20 -7.12
N TYR A 203 8.83 -7.17 -6.17
CA TYR A 203 9.69 -6.04 -5.84
C TYR A 203 11.19 -6.33 -6.06
N LEU A 204 11.55 -7.48 -6.68
CA LEU A 204 12.94 -7.86 -6.92
C LEU A 204 13.73 -6.78 -7.68
N SER A 205 13.09 -6.06 -8.61
CA SER A 205 13.72 -4.94 -9.33
C SER A 205 13.55 -3.56 -8.67
N SER A 206 13.22 -3.50 -7.38
CA SER A 206 13.02 -2.24 -6.64
C SER A 206 14.07 -2.06 -5.53
N ALA A 207 14.06 -0.88 -4.90
CA ALA A 207 14.92 -0.56 -3.75
C ALA A 207 14.84 -1.58 -2.60
N LEU A 208 13.74 -2.34 -2.49
CA LEU A 208 13.59 -3.38 -1.47
C LEU A 208 14.69 -4.45 -1.56
N PHE A 209 15.04 -4.87 -2.78
CA PHE A 209 15.94 -6.00 -3.04
C PHE A 209 17.19 -5.60 -3.84
N ASP A 210 17.45 -4.32 -4.05
CA ASP A 210 18.51 -3.84 -4.95
C ASP A 210 19.91 -4.40 -4.61
N GLU A 211 20.27 -4.40 -3.32
CA GLU A 211 21.52 -4.97 -2.82
C GLU A 211 21.60 -6.48 -3.08
N LEU A 212 20.56 -7.23 -2.67
CA LEU A 212 20.50 -8.69 -2.84
C LEU A 212 20.44 -9.11 -4.31
N ARG A 213 19.80 -8.31 -5.17
CA ARG A 213 19.77 -8.53 -6.61
C ARG A 213 21.18 -8.37 -7.20
N THR A 214 21.89 -7.32 -6.81
CA THR A 214 23.27 -7.09 -7.26
C THR A 214 24.19 -8.23 -6.82
N GLU A 215 24.04 -8.69 -5.59
CA GLU A 215 24.77 -9.86 -5.07
C GLU A 215 24.43 -11.13 -5.88
N ALA A 216 23.14 -11.40 -6.08
CA ALA A 216 22.68 -12.58 -6.81
C ALA A 216 23.12 -12.61 -8.28
N GLU A 217 23.12 -11.45 -8.96
CA GLU A 217 23.59 -11.32 -10.35
C GLU A 217 25.10 -11.56 -10.49
N ALA A 218 25.87 -11.36 -9.42
CA ALA A 218 27.32 -11.56 -9.38
C ALA A 218 27.74 -12.97 -8.90
N MET A 219 26.78 -13.85 -8.60
CA MET A 219 27.11 -15.21 -8.14
C MET A 219 27.65 -16.06 -9.29
N GLU A 220 28.83 -16.63 -9.08
CA GLU A 220 29.48 -17.53 -10.04
C GLU A 220 29.27 -19.00 -9.65
N PRO A 221 29.17 -19.92 -10.63
CA PRO A 221 29.14 -21.34 -10.33
C PRO A 221 30.48 -21.80 -9.72
N VAL A 222 30.41 -22.74 -8.79
CA VAL A 222 31.60 -23.39 -8.22
C VAL A 222 31.88 -24.73 -8.94
N PRO A 223 33.16 -25.15 -9.07
CA PRO A 223 33.49 -26.48 -9.59
C PRO A 223 32.88 -27.61 -8.75
N VAL A 224 32.63 -28.75 -9.39
CA VAL A 224 32.03 -29.96 -8.76
C VAL A 224 33.06 -31.11 -8.68
N ASP A 225 34.33 -30.86 -9.05
CA ASP A 225 35.42 -31.84 -9.09
C ASP A 225 35.90 -32.29 -7.70
#